data_AF-A0A954P5C6-F1
#
_entry.id   AF-A0A954P5C6-F1
#
_cell.length_a   1.000
_cell.length_b   1.000
_cell.length_c   1.000
_cell.angle_alpha   90.00
_cell.angle_beta   90.00
_cell.angle_gamma   90.00
#
_symmetry.space_group_name_H-M   'P 1'
#
loop_
_entity.id
_entity.type
_entity.pdbx_description
1 polymer ?
#
loop_
_entity_poly.entity_id
_entity_poly.type
_entity_poly.pdbx_seq_one_letter_code
_entity_poly.pdbx_strand_id
1 'polypeptide(L)'
;MASRYFVEQLEAAAEVELEGNEAHHLLHVVRLRPGERVLLFDGKGTDADAVIVATSRRKVELRVEELRRHLPEASGLTLAVAPPKGERLRWMVEKLTELGVSRWVPLLTERGVVSPGEGRQSKMPQWVIEAARQCGRHHLM
;
A
#
# COMPACT_ATOMS: atom_id res chain seq x y z
N MET A 1 -12.44 -5.74 11.58
CA MET A 1 -11.89 -4.88 10.50
C MET A 1 -11.41 -5.81 9.40
N ALA A 2 -11.85 -5.64 8.16
CA ALA A 2 -11.37 -6.48 7.07
C ALA A 2 -9.87 -6.21 6.85
N SER A 3 -9.04 -7.26 6.85
CA SER A 3 -7.62 -7.14 6.59
C SER A 3 -7.42 -6.76 5.12
N ARG A 4 -6.86 -5.57 4.86
CA ARG A 4 -6.60 -5.02 3.53
C ARG A 4 -5.19 -5.40 3.07
N TYR A 5 -4.97 -5.74 1.79
CA TYR A 5 -3.68 -6.19 1.25
C TYR A 5 -3.42 -5.61 -0.14
N PHE A 6 -2.17 -5.24 -0.41
CA PHE A 6 -1.78 -4.66 -1.69
C PHE A 6 -1.38 -5.73 -2.70
N VAL A 7 -1.80 -5.54 -3.95
CA VAL A 7 -1.42 -6.36 -5.10
C VAL A 7 -1.20 -5.44 -6.30
N GLU A 8 -0.29 -5.77 -7.23
CA GLU A 8 0.03 -4.84 -8.31
C GLU A 8 -1.08 -4.72 -9.37
N GLN A 9 -1.88 -5.77 -9.52
CA GLN A 9 -2.93 -5.92 -10.52
C GLN A 9 -4.14 -6.61 -9.89
N LEU A 10 -5.33 -6.10 -10.20
CA LEU A 10 -6.61 -6.65 -9.79
C LEU A 10 -7.51 -6.85 -11.01
N GLU A 11 -7.91 -8.10 -11.23
CA GLU A 11 -8.84 -8.49 -12.28
C GLU A 11 -9.97 -9.33 -11.69
N ALA A 12 -11.18 -9.18 -12.25
CA ALA A 12 -12.34 -9.90 -11.77
C ALA A 12 -12.20 -11.40 -12.04
N ALA A 13 -12.61 -12.23 -11.08
CA ALA A 13 -12.49 -13.69 -11.15
C ALA A 13 -11.05 -14.22 -11.34
N ALA A 14 -10.03 -13.39 -11.15
CA ALA A 14 -8.64 -13.83 -11.15
C ALA A 14 -8.28 -14.56 -9.85
N GLU A 15 -7.34 -15.49 -9.97
CA GLU A 15 -6.62 -16.04 -8.82
C GLU A 15 -5.39 -15.19 -8.54
N VAL A 16 -5.22 -14.84 -7.26
CA VAL A 16 -4.15 -13.99 -6.77
C VAL A 16 -3.40 -14.74 -5.69
N GLU A 17 -2.08 -14.73 -5.79
CA GLU A 17 -1.21 -15.33 -4.78
C GLU A 17 -0.56 -14.22 -3.95
N LEU A 18 -0.67 -14.34 -2.63
CA LEU A 18 0.13 -13.55 -1.70
C LEU A 18 1.30 -14.39 -1.18
N GLU A 19 2.48 -13.79 -1.16
CA GLU A 19 3.71 -14.38 -0.64
C GLU A 19 4.37 -13.47 0.42
N GLY A 20 5.48 -13.94 0.99
CA GLY A 20 6.35 -13.13 1.84
C GLY A 20 5.66 -12.56 3.07
N ASN A 21 5.81 -11.26 3.30
CA ASN A 21 5.29 -10.58 4.49
C ASN A 21 3.77 -10.62 4.56
N GLU A 22 3.07 -10.52 3.42
CA GLU A 22 1.60 -10.49 3.41
C GLU A 22 1.00 -11.87 3.71
N ALA A 23 1.58 -12.93 3.14
CA ALA A 23 1.24 -14.30 3.50
C ALA A 23 1.53 -14.59 4.97
N HIS A 24 2.70 -14.19 5.47
CA HIS A 24 3.05 -14.36 6.88
C HIS A 24 2.07 -13.64 7.81
N HIS A 25 1.70 -12.40 7.47
CA HIS A 25 0.71 -11.64 8.23
C HIS A 25 -0.65 -12.36 8.25
N LEU A 26 -1.13 -12.84 7.10
CA LEU A 26 -2.38 -13.60 7.01
C LEU A 26 -2.37 -14.87 7.85
N LEU A 27 -1.33 -15.68 7.73
CA LEU A 27 -1.26 -17.02 8.33
C LEU A 27 -0.96 -17.01 9.82
N HIS A 28 -0.06 -16.12 10.26
CA HIS A 28 0.50 -16.20 11.62
C HIS A 28 0.00 -15.09 12.55
N VAL A 29 -0.30 -13.91 12.01
CA VAL A 29 -0.76 -12.75 12.79
C VAL A 29 -2.29 -12.72 12.85
N VAL A 30 -2.95 -12.68 11.70
CA VAL A 30 -4.42 -12.65 11.61
C VAL A 30 -5.02 -14.05 11.73
N ARG A 31 -4.30 -15.08 11.26
CA ARG A 31 -4.66 -16.51 11.32
C ARG A 31 -5.96 -16.85 10.58
N LEU A 32 -6.16 -16.24 9.42
CA LEU A 32 -7.30 -16.53 8.55
C LEU A 32 -7.17 -17.92 7.88
N ARG A 33 -8.32 -18.50 7.53
CA ARG A 33 -8.50 -19.83 6.97
C ARG A 33 -9.16 -19.78 5.59
N PRO A 34 -9.05 -20.86 4.79
CA PRO A 34 -9.84 -21.00 3.58
C PRO A 34 -11.34 -20.77 3.83
N GLY A 35 -11.97 -20.02 2.94
CA GLY A 35 -13.36 -19.55 3.04
C GLY A 35 -13.53 -18.17 3.69
N GLU A 36 -12.50 -17.63 4.35
CA GLU A 36 -12.56 -16.28 4.91
C GLU A 36 -12.22 -15.19 3.87
N ARG A 37 -12.71 -13.97 4.12
CA ARG A 37 -12.60 -12.83 3.21
C ARG A 37 -11.52 -11.84 3.63
N VAL A 38 -10.87 -11.27 2.63
CA VAL A 38 -9.92 -10.16 2.74
C VAL A 38 -10.25 -9.09 1.70
N LEU A 39 -9.75 -7.88 1.92
CA LEU A 39 -9.84 -6.80 0.93
C LEU A 39 -8.51 -6.69 0.18
N LEU A 40 -8.52 -6.78 -1.14
CA LEU A 40 -7.37 -6.49 -1.99
C LEU A 40 -7.49 -5.08 -2.55
N PHE A 41 -6.37 -4.38 -2.75
CA PHE A 41 -6.35 -3.09 -3.46
C PHE A 41 -5.09 -2.95 -4.32
N ASP A 42 -5.22 -2.23 -5.44
CA ASP A 42 -4.15 -2.09 -6.44
C ASP A 42 -3.36 -0.78 -6.36
N GLY A 43 -3.78 0.13 -5.47
CA GLY A 43 -3.18 1.45 -5.35
C GLY A 43 -3.45 2.40 -6.52
N LYS A 44 -4.30 2.01 -7.47
CA LYS A 44 -4.69 2.76 -8.68
C LYS A 44 -6.18 3.11 -8.67
N GLY A 45 -6.85 2.93 -7.53
CA GLY A 45 -8.27 3.20 -7.36
C GLY A 45 -9.16 1.96 -7.37
N THR A 46 -8.61 0.76 -7.58
CA THR A 46 -9.40 -0.48 -7.54
C THR A 46 -9.21 -1.19 -6.20
N ASP A 47 -10.30 -1.65 -5.61
CA ASP A 47 -10.27 -2.67 -4.57
C ASP A 47 -11.25 -3.79 -4.89
N ALA A 48 -11.09 -4.92 -4.20
CA ALA A 48 -11.96 -6.06 -4.39
C ALA A 48 -12.02 -6.92 -3.12
N ASP A 49 -13.18 -7.48 -2.85
CA ASP A 49 -13.26 -8.58 -1.89
C ASP A 49 -12.64 -9.83 -2.53
N ALA A 50 -11.86 -10.56 -1.74
CA ALA A 50 -11.28 -11.81 -2.16
C ALA A 50 -11.48 -12.87 -1.07
N VAL A 51 -11.69 -14.11 -1.50
CA VAL A 51 -11.86 -15.26 -0.61
C VAL A 51 -10.59 -16.11 -0.64
N ILE A 52 -10.12 -16.51 0.53
CA ILE A 52 -9.01 -17.47 0.65
C ILE A 52 -9.47 -18.82 0.13
N VAL A 53 -8.85 -19.30 -0.95
CA VAL A 53 -9.16 -20.62 -1.52
C VAL A 53 -8.26 -21.70 -0.95
N ALA A 54 -6.98 -21.38 -0.75
CA ALA A 54 -6.00 -22.31 -0.19
C ALA A 54 -4.89 -21.56 0.55
N THR A 55 -4.22 -22.29 1.44
CA THR A 55 -3.08 -21.80 2.21
C THR A 55 -2.00 -22.85 2.24
N SER A 56 -0.74 -22.44 2.01
CA SER A 56 0.45 -23.26 2.25
C SER A 56 1.31 -22.64 3.34
N ARG A 57 2.48 -23.22 3.61
CA ARG A 57 3.40 -22.69 4.64
C ARG A 57 3.87 -21.25 4.36
N ARG A 58 3.90 -20.81 3.10
CA ARG A 58 4.47 -19.51 2.69
C ARG A 58 3.61 -18.71 1.70
N LYS A 59 2.49 -19.28 1.26
CA LYS A 59 1.63 -18.69 0.22
C LYS A 59 0.17 -18.74 0.66
N VAL A 60 -0.58 -17.73 0.25
CA VAL A 60 -2.04 -17.70 0.38
C VAL A 60 -2.63 -17.46 -1.00
N GLU A 61 -3.49 -18.38 -1.44
CA GLU A 61 -4.20 -18.27 -2.70
C GLU A 61 -5.57 -17.66 -2.44
N LEU A 62 -5.92 -16.67 -3.25
CA LEU A 62 -7.12 -15.87 -3.14
C LEU A 62 -7.85 -15.88 -4.48
N ARG A 63 -9.18 -15.92 -4.43
CA ARG A 63 -10.02 -15.69 -5.60
C ARG A 63 -10.69 -14.33 -5.47
N VAL A 64 -10.49 -13.47 -6.47
CA VAL A 64 -11.10 -12.14 -6.53
C VAL A 64 -12.59 -12.28 -6.85
N GLU A 65 -13.44 -11.62 -6.06
CA GLU A 65 -14.89 -11.58 -6.26
C GLU A 65 -15.29 -10.32 -7.06
N GLU A 66 -15.79 -9.28 -6.38
CA GLU A 66 -16.32 -8.07 -7.01
C GLU A 66 -15.29 -6.93 -6.98
N LEU A 67 -14.98 -6.37 -8.16
CA LEU A 67 -14.14 -5.18 -8.29
C LEU A 67 -14.95 -3.91 -8.00
N ARG A 68 -14.38 -3.01 -7.20
CA ARG A 68 -14.89 -1.66 -6.96
C ARG A 68 -13.86 -0.64 -7.39
N ARG A 69 -14.31 0.36 -8.16
CA ARG A 69 -13.46 1.44 -8.65
C ARG A 69 -13.80 2.74 -7.92
N HIS A 70 -12.76 3.41 -7.46
CA HIS A 70 -12.81 4.68 -6.79
C HIS A 70 -12.13 5.70 -7.67
N LEU A 71 -12.74 6.87 -7.83
CA LEU A 71 -12.10 7.98 -8.52
C LEU A 71 -11.04 8.61 -7.60
N PRO A 72 -9.95 9.15 -8.15
CA PRO A 72 -9.03 9.97 -7.38
C PRO A 72 -9.75 11.22 -6.86
N GLU A 73 -9.23 11.81 -5.79
CA GLU A 73 -9.74 13.08 -5.27
C GLU A 73 -9.66 14.15 -6.36
N ALA A 74 -10.76 14.89 -6.58
CA ALA A 74 -10.88 15.85 -7.67
C ALA A 74 -9.85 17.00 -7.61
N SER A 75 -9.38 17.34 -6.40
CA SER A 75 -8.36 18.36 -6.16
C SER A 75 -7.20 17.77 -5.36
N GLY A 76 -6.33 17.02 -6.04
CA GLY A 76 -5.18 16.40 -5.39
C GLY A 76 -4.19 17.43 -4.81
N LEU A 77 -3.72 17.19 -3.59
CA LEU A 77 -2.70 18.02 -2.95
C LEU A 77 -1.30 17.60 -3.43
N THR A 78 -0.58 18.52 -4.07
CA THR A 78 0.86 18.36 -4.34
C THR A 78 1.66 19.08 -3.27
N LEU A 79 2.53 18.36 -2.55
CA LEU A 79 3.44 18.95 -1.58
C LEU A 79 4.86 19.02 -2.16
N ALA A 80 5.46 20.20 -2.17
CA ALA A 80 6.86 20.38 -2.50
C ALA A 80 7.64 20.70 -1.22
N VAL A 81 8.45 19.76 -0.73
CA VAL A 81 9.21 19.93 0.52
C VAL A 81 10.51 19.15 0.48
N ALA A 82 11.56 19.70 1.09
CA ALA A 82 12.86 19.05 1.19
C ALA A 82 12.78 17.79 2.09
N PRO A 83 13.40 16.66 1.69
CA PRO A 83 13.38 15.43 2.47
C PRO A 83 14.16 15.60 3.80
N PRO A 84 13.60 15.18 4.94
CA PRO A 84 14.34 15.14 6.19
C PRO A 84 15.31 13.94 6.22
N LYS A 85 16.30 14.00 7.12
CA LYS A 85 17.31 12.92 7.28
C LYS A 85 16.79 11.76 8.14
N GLY A 86 17.22 10.54 7.79
CA GLY A 86 17.03 9.35 8.63
C GLY A 86 15.59 8.87 8.73
N GLU A 87 15.19 8.39 9.92
CA GLU A 87 13.85 7.82 10.16
C GLU A 87 12.71 8.84 9.98
N ARG A 88 13.00 10.14 10.09
CA ARG A 88 11.99 11.19 9.89
C ARG A 88 11.45 11.21 8.46
N LEU A 89 12.21 10.68 7.48
CA LEU A 89 11.74 10.50 6.12
C LEU A 89 10.58 9.50 6.06
N ARG A 90 10.72 8.34 6.74
CA ARG A 90 9.67 7.32 6.82
C ARG A 90 8.40 7.92 7.44
N TRP A 91 8.53 8.56 8.59
CA TRP A 91 7.42 9.23 9.26
C TRP A 91 6.72 10.24 8.33
N MET A 92 7.49 11.06 7.61
CA MET A 92 6.91 12.02 6.68
C MET A 92 6.13 11.32 5.56
N VAL A 93 6.70 10.30 4.91
CA VAL A 93 6.03 9.53 3.84
C VAL A 93 4.73 8.90 4.32
N GLU A 94 4.73 8.32 5.53
CA GLU A 94 3.51 7.77 6.16
C GLU A 94 2.46 8.87 6.33
N LYS A 95 2.83 10.04 6.87
CA LYS A 95 1.88 11.15 7.08
C LYS A 95 1.40 11.81 5.80
N LEU A 96 2.24 11.92 4.77
CA LEU A 96 1.78 12.40 3.46
C LEU A 96 0.71 11.48 2.88
N THR A 97 0.91 10.16 3.01
CA THR A 97 -0.05 9.15 2.53
C THR A 97 -1.36 9.20 3.34
N GLU A 98 -1.28 9.27 4.67
CA GLU A 98 -2.43 9.34 5.57
C GLU A 98 -3.25 10.64 5.39
N LEU A 99 -2.59 11.78 5.16
CA LEU A 99 -3.22 13.08 4.96
C LEU A 99 -3.75 13.28 3.54
N GLY A 100 -3.59 12.28 2.68
CA GLY A 100 -4.15 12.28 1.34
C GLY A 100 -3.38 13.08 0.29
N VAL A 101 -2.10 13.35 0.53
CA VAL A 101 -1.22 13.96 -0.47
C VAL A 101 -1.17 13.08 -1.73
N SER A 102 -1.44 13.69 -2.88
CA SER A 102 -1.49 13.00 -4.17
C SER A 102 -0.15 12.94 -4.86
N ARG A 103 0.76 13.86 -4.53
CA ARG A 103 2.10 13.91 -5.11
C ARG A 103 3.06 14.61 -4.15
N TRP A 104 4.20 13.99 -3.90
CA TRP A 104 5.33 14.64 -3.23
C TRP A 104 6.42 15.00 -4.23
N VAL A 105 6.89 16.25 -4.19
CA VAL A 105 8.03 16.76 -4.95
C VAL A 105 9.17 17.06 -3.98
N PRO A 106 10.20 16.22 -3.89
CA PRO A 106 11.37 16.49 -3.07
C PRO A 106 12.09 17.74 -3.57
N LEU A 107 12.30 18.72 -2.68
CA LEU A 107 13.04 19.93 -3.01
C LEU A 107 14.51 19.84 -2.61
N LEU A 108 15.38 20.29 -3.51
CA LEU A 108 16.76 20.65 -3.19
C LEU A 108 16.80 22.09 -2.72
N THR A 109 17.31 22.32 -1.52
CA THR A 109 17.34 23.65 -0.89
C THR A 109 18.71 23.91 -0.29
N GLU A 110 19.13 25.17 -0.20
CA GLU A 110 20.46 25.58 0.31
C GLU A 110 20.80 24.99 1.69
N ARG A 111 19.79 24.88 2.58
CA ARG A 111 19.94 24.31 3.94
C ARG A 111 19.46 22.86 4.05
N GLY A 112 19.22 22.20 2.92
CA GLY A 112 18.79 20.81 2.85
C GLY A 112 19.91 19.86 3.29
N VAL A 113 19.56 18.81 4.02
CA VAL A 113 20.51 17.86 4.61
C VAL A 113 20.55 16.49 3.92
N VAL A 114 19.75 16.31 2.86
CA VAL A 114 19.64 15.09 2.06
C VAL A 114 19.49 15.47 0.60
N SER A 115 20.27 14.84 -0.27
CA SER A 115 20.10 14.96 -1.72
C SER A 115 19.08 13.94 -2.24
N PRO A 116 18.29 14.25 -3.28
CA PRO A 116 17.48 13.26 -4.00
C PRO A 116 18.36 12.08 -4.45
N GLY A 117 17.89 10.85 -4.21
CA GLY A 117 18.64 9.63 -4.45
C GLY A 117 19.54 9.15 -3.31
N GLU A 118 19.84 9.99 -2.32
CA GLU A 118 20.63 9.57 -1.15
C GLU A 118 19.74 9.00 -0.03
N GLY A 119 20.18 7.90 0.59
CA GLY A 119 19.57 7.31 1.78
C GLY A 119 18.54 6.21 1.48
N ARG A 120 17.44 6.18 2.23
CA ARG A 120 16.44 5.09 2.22
C ARG A 120 15.26 5.34 1.27
N GLN A 121 15.43 6.21 0.28
CA GLN A 121 14.37 6.57 -0.67
C GLN A 121 13.86 5.35 -1.46
N SER A 122 14.70 4.34 -1.67
CA SER A 122 14.31 3.05 -2.29
C SER A 122 13.26 2.27 -1.49
N LYS A 123 13.11 2.53 -0.18
CA LYS A 123 12.08 1.91 0.68
C LYS A 123 10.74 2.66 0.66
N MET A 124 10.70 3.83 0.03
CA MET A 124 9.52 4.68 0.03
C MET A 124 8.27 3.99 -0.54
N PRO A 125 8.32 3.24 -1.65
CA PRO A 125 7.13 2.54 -2.17
C PRO A 125 6.49 1.63 -1.12
N GLN A 126 7.32 0.89 -0.36
CA GLN A 126 6.84 0.01 0.70
C GLN A 126 6.14 0.81 1.81
N TRP A 127 6.70 1.94 2.25
CA TRP A 127 6.09 2.77 3.28
C TRP A 127 4.76 3.39 2.84
N VAL A 128 4.66 3.81 1.57
CA VAL A 128 3.39 4.31 1.00
C VAL A 128 2.35 3.20 0.97
N ILE A 129 2.72 1.98 0.55
CA ILE A 129 1.81 0.82 0.54
C ILE A 129 1.34 0.48 1.97
N GLU A 130 2.27 0.39 2.93
CA GLU A 130 1.96 0.12 4.34
C GLU A 130 1.02 1.17 4.93
N ALA A 131 1.28 2.46 4.68
CA ALA A 131 0.43 3.54 5.15
C ALA A 131 -0.95 3.54 4.47
N ALA A 132 -1.00 3.38 3.14
CA ALA A 132 -2.25 3.32 2.36
C ALA A 132 -3.14 2.16 2.82
N ARG A 133 -2.54 1.00 3.11
CA ARG A 133 -3.21 -0.16 3.66
C ARG A 133 -3.88 0.14 5.02
N GLN A 134 -3.18 0.87 5.90
CA GLN A 134 -3.68 1.20 7.24
C GLN A 134 -4.75 2.30 7.22
N CYS A 135 -4.56 3.36 6.41
CA CYS A 135 -5.51 4.47 6.31
C CYS A 135 -6.68 4.22 5.34
N GLY A 136 -6.65 3.13 4.59
CA GLY A 136 -7.69 2.76 3.64
C GLY A 136 -7.66 3.54 2.31
N ARG A 137 -6.52 4.10 1.93
CA ARG A 137 -6.37 4.87 0.69
C ARG A 137 -6.31 3.95 -0.54
N HIS A 138 -7.08 4.28 -1.57
CA HIS A 138 -7.17 3.47 -2.81
C HIS A 138 -6.15 3.88 -3.88
N HIS A 139 -5.59 5.09 -3.79
CA HIS A 139 -4.59 5.63 -4.72
C HIS A 139 -3.28 5.90 -3.99
N LEU A 140 -2.17 5.35 -4.46
CA LEU A 140 -0.83 5.69 -3.94
C LEU A 140 -0.41 7.08 -4.46
N MET A 141 0.46 7.78 -3.72
CA MET A 141 1.02 9.07 -4.13
C MET A 141 2.18 8.94 -5.12
#